data_AF-A0A1F7XA45-F1
#
_entry.id   AF-A0A1F7XA45-F1
#
_cell.length_a   1.000
_cell.length_b   1.000
_cell.length_c   1.000
_cell.angle_alpha   90.00
_cell.angle_beta   90.00
_cell.angle_gamma   90.00
#
_symmetry.space_group_name_H-M   'P 1'
#
loop_
_entity.id
_entity.type
_entity.pdbx_description
1 polymer ?
#
loop_
_entity_poly.entity_id
_entity_poly.type
_entity_poly.pdbx_seq_one_letter_code
_entity_poly.pdbx_strand_id
1 'polypeptide(L)'
;MKVKKKTYKAISLMQPWANLVATGKKTIETRKWKTDYRGKIVICSSKKPPISPAGYALCTAELYHIEPMKKEHEKKACIKVYPGAYSWFLKNVKPFKRPIPVKGHLGILSLKI
;
A
#
# COMPACT_ATOMS: atom_id res chain seq x y z
N MET A 1 -1.11 -31.38 -4.87
CA MET A 1 -1.18 -30.28 -5.87
C MET A 1 -0.16 -29.20 -5.50
N LYS A 2 0.78 -28.85 -6.39
CA LYS A 2 1.76 -27.77 -6.13
C LYS A 2 1.07 -26.41 -6.35
N VAL A 3 0.82 -25.66 -5.28
CA VAL A 3 0.32 -24.28 -5.40
C VAL A 3 1.39 -23.44 -6.10
N LYS A 4 1.11 -22.94 -7.31
CA LYS A 4 2.01 -22.03 -8.02
C LYS A 4 2.09 -20.70 -7.25
N LYS A 5 3.23 -20.42 -6.62
CA LYS A 5 3.51 -19.12 -5.98
C LYS A 5 3.47 -18.02 -7.04
N LYS A 6 2.60 -17.02 -6.87
CA LYS A 6 2.55 -15.87 -7.78
C LYS A 6 3.35 -14.73 -7.19
N THR A 7 4.12 -14.04 -8.03
CA THR A 7 4.87 -12.85 -7.64
C THR A 7 4.01 -11.61 -7.87
N TYR A 8 3.79 -10.82 -6.82
CA TYR A 8 3.03 -9.57 -6.85
C TYR A 8 3.94 -8.40 -6.54
N LYS A 9 3.64 -7.22 -7.11
CA LYS A 9 4.24 -5.99 -6.62
C LYS A 9 3.66 -5.67 -5.25
N ALA A 10 4.46 -5.15 -4.34
CA ALA A 10 4.01 -4.75 -3.01
C ALA A 10 4.69 -3.46 -2.55
N ILE A 11 4.03 -2.72 -1.67
CA ILE A 11 4.59 -1.55 -0.98
C ILE A 11 4.39 -1.68 0.52
N SER A 12 5.39 -1.24 1.28
CA SER A 12 5.29 -1.15 2.74
C SER A 12 4.87 0.25 3.16
N LEU A 13 3.86 0.34 4.00
CA LEU A 13 3.34 1.56 4.59
C LEU A 13 3.57 1.52 6.09
N MET A 14 3.96 2.65 6.68
CA MET A 14 3.98 2.77 8.14
C MET A 14 2.55 2.72 8.66
N GLN A 15 2.41 2.19 9.87
CA GLN A 15 1.13 2.27 10.57
C GLN A 15 0.90 3.69 11.11
N PRO A 16 -0.36 4.16 11.19
CA PRO A 16 -1.60 3.40 10.93
C PRO A 16 -2.08 3.42 9.47
N TRP A 17 -1.29 3.94 8.52
CA TRP A 17 -1.72 4.15 7.13
C TRP A 17 -1.96 2.85 6.37
N ALA A 18 -1.19 1.80 6.65
CA ALA A 18 -1.44 0.46 6.09
C ALA A 18 -2.85 -0.03 6.45
N ASN A 19 -3.26 0.14 7.71
CA ASN A 19 -4.60 -0.22 8.17
C ASN A 19 -5.67 0.65 7.50
N LEU A 20 -5.44 1.96 7.31
CA LEU A 20 -6.40 2.82 6.63
C LEU A 20 -6.62 2.43 5.17
N VAL A 21 -5.57 1.98 4.48
CA VAL A 21 -5.73 1.46 3.11
C VAL A 21 -6.48 0.14 3.16
N ALA A 22 -6.12 -0.78 4.07
CA ALA A 22 -6.78 -2.07 4.19
C ALA A 22 -8.28 -1.96 4.52
N THR A 23 -8.71 -0.95 5.28
CA THR A 23 -10.14 -0.70 5.55
C THR A 23 -10.84 0.08 4.44
N GLY A 24 -10.12 0.52 3.41
CA GLY A 24 -10.64 1.35 2.32
C GLY A 24 -10.84 2.82 2.69
N LYS A 25 -10.51 3.24 3.93
CA LYS A 25 -10.63 4.64 4.37
C LYS A 25 -9.62 5.55 3.65
N LYS A 26 -8.42 5.06 3.38
CA LYS A 26 -7.37 5.74 2.61
C LYS A 26 -7.31 5.14 1.21
N THR A 27 -7.84 5.86 0.22
CA THR A 27 -7.84 5.43 -1.18
C THR A 27 -6.74 6.11 -2.01
N ILE A 28 -5.97 7.02 -1.40
CA ILE A 28 -4.80 7.65 -2.01
C ILE A 28 -3.60 7.44 -1.10
N GLU A 29 -2.57 6.77 -1.60
CA GLU A 29 -1.26 6.70 -0.95
C GLU A 29 -0.38 7.89 -1.38
N THR A 30 0.58 8.30 -0.55
CA THR A 30 1.44 9.45 -0.83
C THR A 30 2.92 9.08 -0.76
N ARG A 31 3.68 9.40 -1.82
CA ARG A 31 5.12 9.06 -1.91
C ARG A 31 5.90 10.20 -2.55
N LYS A 32 7.16 10.41 -2.15
CA LYS A 32 8.08 11.38 -2.80
C LYS A 32 8.62 10.91 -4.16
N TRP A 33 8.18 9.75 -4.64
CA TRP A 33 8.60 9.17 -5.90
C TRP A 33 7.40 8.56 -6.62
N LYS A 34 7.55 8.35 -7.92
CA LYS A 34 6.54 7.76 -8.81
C LYS A 34 7.07 6.47 -9.46
N THR A 35 6.15 5.67 -9.97
CA THR A 35 6.43 4.50 -10.79
C THR A 35 5.50 4.47 -12.00
N ASP A 36 5.94 3.86 -13.08
CA ASP A 36 5.09 3.64 -14.26
C ASP A 36 4.19 2.40 -14.09
N TYR A 37 4.38 1.62 -13.01
CA TYR A 37 3.55 0.45 -12.74
C TYR A 37 2.08 0.85 -12.50
N ARG A 38 1.18 0.13 -13.18
CA ARG A 38 -0.27 0.15 -12.94
C ARG A 38 -0.77 -1.28 -12.84
N GLY A 39 -1.65 -1.54 -11.89
CA GLY A 39 -2.21 -2.86 -11.64
C GLY A 39 -2.18 -3.27 -10.18
N LYS A 40 -2.30 -4.57 -9.94
CA LYS A 40 -2.50 -5.14 -8.60
C LYS A 40 -1.24 -5.02 -7.75
N ILE A 41 -1.38 -4.39 -6.59
CA ILE A 41 -0.33 -4.20 -5.61
C ILE A 41 -0.75 -4.75 -4.25
N VAL A 42 0.18 -5.32 -3.51
CA VAL A 42 -0.02 -5.75 -2.12
C VAL A 42 0.40 -4.63 -1.18
N ILE A 43 -0.44 -4.36 -0.18
CA ILE A 43 -0.18 -3.36 0.86
C ILE A 43 0.32 -4.10 2.09
N CYS A 44 1.54 -3.77 2.52
CA CYS A 44 2.17 -4.32 3.71
C CYS A 44 2.26 -3.26 4.80
N SER A 45 2.09 -3.67 6.06
CA SER A 45 2.42 -2.85 7.22
C SER A 45 3.90 -3.00 7.55
N SER A 46 4.58 -1.87 7.72
CA SER A 46 5.93 -1.83 8.25
C SER A 46 5.96 -2.33 9.70
N LYS A 47 7.09 -2.89 10.14
CA LYS A 47 7.27 -3.34 11.55
C LYS A 47 7.27 -2.20 12.56
N LYS A 48 7.60 -0.98 12.12
CA LYS A 48 7.63 0.23 12.94
C LYS A 48 6.71 1.30 12.31
N PRO A 49 5.90 2.04 13.10
CA PRO A 49 5.67 1.84 14.54
C PRO A 49 4.96 0.50 14.83
N PRO A 50 5.06 -0.05 16.06
CA PRO A 50 4.54 -1.38 16.40
C PRO A 50 3.03 -1.41 16.62
N ILE A 51 2.26 -0.82 15.69
CA ILE A 51 0.80 -0.85 15.72
C ILE A 51 0.34 -2.13 15.01
N SER A 52 -0.44 -2.95 15.70
CA SER A 52 -0.90 -4.24 15.17
C SER A 52 -1.87 -4.07 13.98
N PRO A 53 -1.79 -4.93 12.95
CA PRO A 53 -0.74 -5.92 12.68
C PRO A 53 0.48 -5.24 12.01
N ALA A 54 1.69 -5.37 12.59
CA ALA A 54 2.93 -4.80 12.05
C ALA A 54 3.83 -5.87 11.42
N GLY A 55 4.35 -5.64 10.20
CA GLY A 55 5.16 -6.64 9.49
C GLY A 55 4.35 -7.67 8.70
N TYR A 56 3.15 -7.31 8.24
CA TYR A 56 2.25 -8.21 7.53
C TYR A 56 1.79 -7.61 6.20
N ALA A 57 1.52 -8.46 5.22
CA ALA A 57 0.67 -8.10 4.08
C ALA A 57 -0.79 -8.11 4.54
N LEU A 58 -1.52 -7.03 4.24
CA LEU A 58 -2.87 -6.79 4.77
C LEU A 58 -3.95 -6.91 3.73
N CYS A 59 -3.71 -6.38 2.53
CA CYS A 59 -4.68 -6.38 1.45
C CYS A 59 -3.99 -6.35 0.08
N THR A 60 -4.77 -6.65 -0.95
CA THR A 60 -4.45 -6.24 -2.32
C THR A 60 -5.24 -4.98 -2.67
N ALA A 61 -4.68 -4.13 -3.53
CA ALA A 61 -5.34 -2.99 -4.14
C ALA A 61 -4.90 -2.90 -5.60
N GLU A 62 -5.52 -2.02 -6.38
CA GLU A 62 -5.11 -1.69 -7.74
C GLU A 62 -4.62 -0.26 -7.80
N LEU A 63 -3.35 -0.08 -8.14
CA LEU A 63 -2.76 1.21 -8.44
C LEU A 63 -3.10 1.57 -9.89
N TYR A 64 -4.01 2.53 -10.08
CA TYR A 64 -4.52 2.86 -11.41
C TYR A 64 -4.13 4.24 -11.91
N HIS A 65 -3.71 5.15 -11.03
CA HIS A 65 -3.27 6.49 -11.40
C HIS A 65 -2.21 7.04 -10.43
N ILE A 66 -1.32 7.88 -10.95
CA ILE A 66 -0.36 8.65 -10.15
C ILE A 66 -0.27 10.05 -10.75
N GLU A 67 -0.35 11.05 -9.88
CA GLU A 67 -0.10 12.45 -10.23
C GLU A 67 0.51 13.23 -9.06
N PRO A 68 1.07 14.44 -9.29
CA PRO A 68 1.51 15.31 -8.21
C PRO A 68 0.42 15.51 -7.15
N MET A 69 0.80 15.52 -5.88
CA MET A 69 -0.15 15.66 -4.78
C MET A 69 -0.75 17.06 -4.75
N LYS A 70 -2.08 17.13 -4.67
CA LYS A 70 -2.87 18.37 -4.59
C LYS A 70 -3.64 18.42 -3.27
N LYS A 71 -4.09 19.62 -2.90
CA LYS A 71 -4.88 19.84 -1.68
C LYS A 71 -6.20 19.07 -1.67
N GLU A 72 -6.82 18.89 -2.84
CA GLU A 72 -8.04 18.07 -2.99
C GLU A 72 -7.84 16.58 -2.63
N HIS A 73 -6.59 16.09 -2.63
CA HIS A 73 -6.30 14.70 -2.29
C HIS A 73 -6.28 14.44 -0.78
N GLU A 74 -6.14 15.47 0.06
CA GLU A 74 -5.86 15.34 1.50
C GLU A 74 -6.88 14.44 2.21
N LYS A 75 -8.18 14.62 1.92
CA LYS A 75 -9.25 13.82 2.53
C LYS A 75 -9.11 12.33 2.23
N LYS A 76 -8.90 11.97 0.96
CA LYS A 76 -8.74 10.58 0.51
C LYS A 76 -7.35 10.00 0.84
N ALA A 77 -6.36 10.87 1.04
CA ALA A 77 -5.03 10.49 1.49
C ALA A 77 -4.93 10.41 3.02
N CYS A 78 -5.90 10.94 3.76
CA CYS A 78 -5.89 11.05 5.22
C CYS A 78 -4.66 11.79 5.77
N ILE A 79 -4.05 12.69 4.98
CA ILE A 79 -2.88 13.46 5.34
C ILE A 79 -2.89 14.80 4.61
N LYS A 80 -2.36 15.85 5.25
CA LYS A 80 -2.14 17.15 4.60
C LYS A 80 -1.15 17.01 3.44
N VAL A 81 -1.19 17.96 2.50
CA VAL A 81 -0.27 18.00 1.36
C VAL A 81 1.17 17.88 1.83
N TYR A 82 1.87 16.93 1.22
CA TYR A 82 3.30 16.74 1.42
C TYR A 82 4.03 17.32 0.20
N PRO A 83 4.77 18.44 0.34
CA PRO A 83 5.44 19.08 -0.79
C PRO A 83 6.34 18.12 -1.57
N GLY A 84 6.20 18.15 -2.90
CA GLY A 84 6.93 17.28 -3.83
C GLY A 84 6.50 15.81 -3.82
N ALA A 85 5.42 15.46 -3.12
CA ALA A 85 4.86 14.11 -3.16
C ALA A 85 3.94 13.89 -4.38
N TYR A 86 3.76 12.62 -4.70
CA TYR A 86 2.81 12.11 -5.66
C TYR A 86 1.69 11.37 -4.93
N SER A 87 0.48 11.53 -5.43
CA SER A 87 -0.71 10.81 -5.00
C SER A 87 -0.88 9.56 -5.84
N TRP A 88 -0.86 8.41 -5.18
CA TRP A 88 -1.02 7.08 -5.74
C TRP A 88 -2.46 6.63 -5.52
N PHE A 89 -3.26 6.61 -6.57
CA PHE A 89 -4.67 6.30 -6.47
C PHE A 89 -4.89 4.79 -6.44
N LEU A 90 -5.57 4.33 -5.39
CA LEU A 90 -5.85 2.94 -5.12
C LEU A 90 -7.35 2.69 -5.23
N LYS A 91 -7.73 1.60 -5.91
CA LYS A 91 -9.10 1.08 -5.97
C LYS A 91 -9.11 -0.42 -5.74
N ASN A 92 -10.31 -1.02 -5.71
CA ASN A 92 -10.48 -2.48 -5.61
C ASN A 92 -9.73 -3.10 -4.42
N VAL A 93 -9.76 -2.43 -3.27
CA VAL A 93 -9.13 -2.92 -2.04
C VAL A 93 -9.80 -4.22 -1.60
N LYS A 94 -9.00 -5.27 -1.43
CA LYS A 94 -9.45 -6.59 -0.97
C LYS A 94 -8.56 -7.03 0.20
N PRO A 95 -9.04 -6.93 1.45
CA PRO A 95 -8.33 -7.42 2.62
C PRO A 95 -8.09 -8.92 2.55
N PHE A 96 -6.96 -9.39 3.08
CA PHE A 96 -6.76 -10.81 3.28
C PHE A 96 -7.58 -11.29 4.48
N LYS A 97 -8.11 -12.53 4.40
CA LYS A 97 -8.84 -13.16 5.51
C LYS A 97 -8.02 -13.22 6.80
N ARG A 98 -6.70 -13.40 6.66
CA ARG A 98 -5.72 -13.33 7.76
C ARG A 98 -4.50 -12.55 7.26
N PRO A 99 -3.91 -11.64 8.05
CA PRO A 99 -2.65 -10.99 7.70
C PRO A 99 -1.57 -12.03 7.41
N ILE A 100 -0.78 -11.82 6.35
CA ILE A 100 0.27 -12.76 5.95
C ILE A 100 1.61 -12.19 6.42
N PRO A 101 2.39 -12.86 7.28
CA PRO A 101 3.69 -12.37 7.72
C PRO A 101 4.61 -12.11 6.53
N VAL A 102 5.28 -10.96 6.51
CA VAL A 102 6.28 -10.65 5.47
C VAL A 102 7.64 -10.36 6.09
N LYS A 103 8.70 -10.85 5.46
CA LYS A 103 10.06 -10.40 5.80
C LYS A 103 10.20 -8.95 5.31
N GLY A 104 10.61 -8.05 6.21
CA GLY A 104 10.65 -6.62 5.93
C GLY A 104 11.71 -6.27 4.90
N HIS A 105 11.37 -5.40 3.96
CA HIS A 105 12.26 -4.89 2.92
C HIS A 105 11.81 -3.47 2.50
N LEU A 106 12.75 -2.60 2.11
CA LEU A 106 12.48 -1.23 1.65
C LEU A 106 12.25 -1.19 0.12
N GLY A 107 11.25 -0.44 -0.37
CA GLY A 107 10.97 -0.24 -1.81
C GLY A 107 9.71 -0.92 -2.37
N ILE A 108 9.55 -0.96 -3.70
CA ILE A 108 8.59 -1.85 -4.38
C ILE A 108 9.13 -3.27 -4.31
N LEU A 109 8.38 -4.15 -3.66
CA LEU A 109 8.75 -5.54 -3.44
C LEU A 109 8.10 -6.43 -4.49
N SER A 110 8.77 -7.53 -4.82
CA SER A 110 8.19 -8.68 -5.48
C SER A 110 7.80 -9.69 -4.39
N LEU A 111 6.56 -9.67 -3.92
CA LEU A 111 6.05 -10.58 -2.91
C LEU A 111 5.55 -11.87 -3.55
N LYS A 112 6.10 -13.01 -3.15
CA LYS A 112 5.60 -14.33 -3.54
C LYS A 112 4.55 -14.78 -2.52
N ILE A 113 3.28 -14.69 -2.90
CA ILE A 113 2.12 -15.19 -2.13
C ILE A 113 1.37 -16.26 -2.94
#